data_AF-A0A852X8Y8-F1
#
_entry.id   AF-A0A852X8Y8-F1
#
_cell.length_a   1.000
_cell.length_b   1.000
_cell.length_c   1.000
_cell.angle_alpha   90.00
_cell.angle_beta   90.00
_cell.angle_gamma   90.00
#
_symmetry.space_group_name_H-M   'P 1'
#
loop_
_entity.id
_entity.type
_entity.pdbx_description
1 polymer ?
#
loop_
_entity_poly.entity_id
_entity_poly.type
_entity_poly.pdbx_seq_one_letter_code
_entity_poly.pdbx_strand_id
1 'polypeptide(L)'
;MDVTEWLLDSDPAIRWQVMHDLLDAPPDETDRERARIATEGWGARLLALQPDDGYWGGEEYGIDGDRRSVIWTLHLLRRLGIDPDAPQTRSAIARVRDGVVWREWGELPFFHGEVEECVNGGVLALAAYFGELGAGSDRIIERLLHEQLADGGWNCEPIEESTRSSFDSTICVLEGLLAYERAVPDAPPEVAASRRLGEEYLLERGLFRRRSTGEIVLPRYATLKFPPYWTYDVLRSLDYFRLADDRPDPRVADAVELVVSQRGDDGRWLAGTPWNGQVFFAVDAPEGEPSRWNTLRALRVLRWFDQR
;
A
#
# COMPACT_ATOMS: atom_id res chain seq x y z
N MET A 1 -15.77 25.61 -3.16
CA MET A 1 -15.53 24.59 -2.14
C MET A 1 -14.03 24.45 -2.01
N ASP A 2 -13.51 24.66 -0.81
CA ASP A 2 -12.09 24.46 -0.51
C ASP A 2 -11.69 22.99 -0.70
N VAL A 3 -10.40 22.71 -0.97
CA VAL A 3 -9.92 21.34 -1.19
C VAL A 3 -10.12 20.48 0.07
N THR A 4 -9.90 21.04 1.25
CA THR A 4 -10.08 20.34 2.52
C THR A 4 -11.57 20.06 2.78
N GLU A 5 -12.44 21.05 2.57
CA GLU A 5 -13.89 20.88 2.67
C GLU A 5 -14.40 19.76 1.73
N TRP A 6 -13.90 19.72 0.50
CA TRP A 6 -14.24 18.69 -0.49
C TRP A 6 -13.75 17.29 -0.09
N LEU A 7 -12.58 17.19 0.55
CA LEU A 7 -12.06 15.93 1.08
C LEU A 7 -12.83 15.48 2.33
N LEU A 8 -13.27 16.39 3.19
CA LEU A 8 -14.09 16.05 4.37
C LEU A 8 -15.50 15.57 3.97
N ASP A 9 -16.05 16.11 2.88
CA ASP A 9 -17.28 15.62 2.25
C ASP A 9 -17.03 14.33 1.44
N SER A 10 -16.68 13.25 2.14
CA SER A 10 -16.35 11.95 1.53
C SER A 10 -16.61 10.77 2.48
N ASP A 11 -16.23 9.56 2.06
CA ASP A 11 -16.28 8.33 2.86
C ASP A 11 -15.48 8.49 4.18
N PRO A 12 -15.92 7.90 5.31
CA PRO A 12 -15.16 7.93 6.56
C PRO A 12 -13.69 7.58 6.38
N ALA A 13 -13.36 6.65 5.47
CA ALA A 13 -12.00 6.24 5.15
C ALA A 13 -11.09 7.38 4.67
N ILE A 14 -11.62 8.40 4.01
CA ILE A 14 -10.86 9.60 3.62
C ILE A 14 -10.97 10.66 4.71
N ARG A 15 -12.15 10.82 5.33
CA ARG A 15 -12.39 11.89 6.31
C ARG A 15 -11.47 11.79 7.52
N TRP A 16 -11.34 10.61 8.14
CA TRP A 16 -10.45 10.44 9.31
C TRP A 16 -8.99 10.75 8.96
N GLN A 17 -8.59 10.40 7.75
CA GLN A 17 -7.24 10.61 7.21
C GLN A 17 -6.94 12.10 7.00
N VAL A 18 -7.91 12.88 6.52
CA VAL A 18 -7.81 14.34 6.39
C VAL A 18 -7.73 14.99 7.77
N MET A 19 -8.60 14.56 8.70
CA MET A 19 -8.60 15.07 10.08
C MET A 19 -7.25 14.84 10.76
N HIS A 20 -6.70 13.63 10.64
CA HIS A 20 -5.42 13.26 11.24
C HIS A 20 -4.24 13.95 10.57
N ASP A 21 -4.06 13.78 9.25
CA ASP A 21 -2.80 14.16 8.60
C ASP A 21 -2.73 15.59 8.06
N LEU A 22 -3.89 16.22 7.82
CA LEU A 22 -3.94 17.56 7.21
C LEU A 22 -4.42 18.63 8.20
N LEU A 23 -5.25 18.26 9.18
CA LEU A 23 -5.85 19.19 10.13
C LEU A 23 -5.30 19.08 11.56
N ASP A 24 -4.46 18.09 11.85
CA ASP A 24 -3.93 17.84 13.19
C ASP A 24 -5.03 17.74 14.25
N ALA A 25 -6.18 17.16 13.88
CA ALA A 25 -7.31 17.00 14.78
C ALA A 25 -6.94 16.08 15.96
N PRO A 26 -7.56 16.25 17.14
CA PRO A 26 -7.21 15.45 18.31
C PRO A 26 -7.44 13.94 18.08
N PRO A 27 -6.59 13.05 18.66
CA PRO A 27 -6.69 11.60 18.49
C PRO A 27 -8.09 11.04 18.76
N ASP A 28 -8.76 11.50 19.82
CA ASP A 28 -10.12 11.05 20.17
C ASP A 28 -11.17 11.38 19.09
N GLU A 29 -10.97 12.45 18.30
CA GLU A 29 -11.86 12.78 17.19
C GLU A 29 -11.55 11.95 15.95
N THR A 30 -10.27 11.78 15.63
CA THR A 30 -9.82 10.97 14.50
C THR A 30 -10.18 9.51 14.68
N ASP A 31 -10.02 8.96 15.89
CA ASP A 31 -10.33 7.57 16.21
C ASP A 31 -11.82 7.29 16.14
N ARG A 32 -12.66 8.23 16.61
CA ARG A 32 -14.12 8.12 16.45
C ARG A 32 -14.55 8.12 14.99
N GLU A 33 -13.94 8.96 14.15
CA GLU A 33 -14.27 8.96 12.72
C GLU A 33 -13.75 7.70 12.01
N ARG A 34 -12.53 7.25 12.34
CA ARG A 34 -11.94 6.01 11.82
C ARG A 34 -12.76 4.78 12.20
N ALA A 35 -13.29 4.70 13.43
CA ALA A 35 -14.10 3.58 13.90
C ALA A 35 -15.35 3.33 13.03
N ARG A 36 -15.88 4.37 12.36
CA ARG A 36 -17.05 4.26 11.49
C ARG A 36 -16.80 3.42 10.25
N ILE A 37 -15.55 3.25 9.81
CA ILE A 37 -15.19 2.47 8.60
C ILE A 37 -15.70 1.03 8.68
N ALA A 38 -15.72 0.43 9.87
CA ALA A 38 -16.19 -0.94 10.05
C ALA A 38 -17.72 -1.09 9.92
N THR A 39 -18.47 0.02 10.01
CA THR A 39 -19.95 0.02 10.03
C THR A 39 -20.60 0.89 8.95
N GLU A 40 -19.83 1.75 8.29
CA GLU A 40 -20.27 2.68 7.26
C GLU A 40 -19.32 2.66 6.04
N GLY A 41 -19.82 3.14 4.91
CA GLY A 41 -18.99 3.41 3.74
C GLY A 41 -18.38 2.17 3.08
N TRP A 42 -17.21 2.33 2.46
CA TRP A 42 -16.53 1.29 1.71
C TRP A 42 -16.07 0.12 2.59
N GLY A 43 -15.56 0.38 3.80
CA GLY A 43 -15.06 -0.66 4.70
C GLY A 43 -16.14 -1.65 5.10
N ALA A 44 -17.29 -1.14 5.58
CA ALA A 44 -18.43 -1.97 5.95
C ALA A 44 -18.99 -2.76 4.77
N ARG A 45 -19.04 -2.15 3.58
CA ARG A 45 -19.49 -2.82 2.36
C ARG A 45 -18.55 -3.97 1.97
N LEU A 46 -17.24 -3.80 2.08
CA LEU A 46 -16.27 -4.88 1.83
C LEU A 46 -16.43 -6.02 2.85
N LEU A 47 -16.51 -5.70 4.15
CA LEU A 47 -16.73 -6.70 5.20
C LEU A 47 -18.01 -7.52 4.96
N ALA A 48 -19.09 -6.88 4.53
CA ALA A 48 -20.37 -7.55 4.25
C ALA A 48 -20.34 -8.46 3.02
N LEU A 49 -19.34 -8.33 2.14
CA LEU A 49 -19.18 -9.16 0.94
C LEU A 49 -18.39 -10.45 1.21
N GLN A 50 -17.87 -10.66 2.43
CA GLN A 50 -17.15 -11.88 2.77
C GLN A 50 -18.13 -13.03 3.08
N PRO A 51 -18.16 -14.10 2.28
CA PRO A 51 -18.76 -15.37 2.67
C PRO A 51 -18.08 -16.00 3.91
N ASP A 52 -18.75 -17.03 4.45
CA ASP A 52 -18.29 -17.73 5.66
C ASP A 52 -17.02 -18.58 5.46
N ASP A 53 -16.63 -18.86 4.20
CA ASP A 53 -15.39 -19.58 3.86
C ASP A 53 -14.13 -18.70 3.98
N GLY A 54 -14.29 -17.40 4.25
CA GLY A 54 -13.21 -16.45 4.43
C GLY A 54 -12.68 -15.81 3.14
N TYR A 55 -13.09 -16.29 1.97
CA TYR A 55 -12.66 -15.73 0.70
C TYR A 55 -13.43 -14.45 0.36
N TRP A 56 -12.79 -13.53 -0.35
CA TRP A 56 -13.51 -12.57 -1.18
C TRP A 56 -13.27 -12.92 -2.65
N GLY A 57 -14.30 -12.80 -3.48
CA GLY A 57 -14.18 -13.09 -4.92
C GLY A 57 -13.87 -14.54 -5.28
N GLY A 58 -13.75 -15.45 -4.29
CA GLY A 58 -13.44 -16.87 -4.48
C GLY A 58 -11.94 -17.20 -4.61
N GLU A 59 -11.07 -16.19 -4.55
CA GLU A 59 -9.62 -16.36 -4.81
C GLU A 59 -8.75 -15.66 -3.77
N GLU A 60 -7.60 -16.23 -3.49
CA GLU A 60 -6.58 -15.70 -2.58
C GLU A 60 -5.84 -14.50 -3.19
N TYR A 61 -5.45 -14.61 -4.47
CA TYR A 61 -4.68 -13.60 -5.19
C TYR A 61 -5.49 -12.82 -6.23
N GLY A 62 -6.31 -13.50 -7.04
CA GLY A 62 -7.03 -12.86 -8.15
C GLY A 62 -6.35 -13.06 -9.50
N ILE A 63 -6.46 -14.28 -10.04
CA ILE A 63 -5.95 -14.68 -11.37
C ILE A 63 -6.73 -13.90 -12.45
N ASP A 64 -6.10 -13.70 -13.61
CA ASP A 64 -6.67 -12.94 -14.75
C ASP A 64 -7.15 -11.52 -14.41
N GLY A 65 -6.61 -10.99 -13.32
CA GLY A 65 -6.85 -9.64 -12.85
C GLY A 65 -8.08 -9.48 -11.97
N ASP A 66 -8.63 -10.52 -11.34
CA ASP A 66 -9.71 -10.31 -10.38
C ASP A 66 -9.23 -9.52 -9.15
N ARG A 67 -9.78 -8.32 -8.93
CA ARG A 67 -9.43 -7.44 -7.79
C ARG A 67 -10.38 -7.60 -6.62
N ARG A 68 -11.29 -8.57 -6.69
CA ARG A 68 -12.18 -8.97 -5.61
C ARG A 68 -11.57 -9.99 -4.67
N SER A 69 -10.36 -10.50 -4.96
CA SER A 69 -9.67 -11.52 -4.16
C SER A 69 -9.38 -11.09 -2.72
N VAL A 70 -8.97 -12.05 -1.89
CA VAL A 70 -8.63 -11.84 -0.48
C VAL A 70 -7.52 -10.80 -0.34
N ILE A 71 -6.38 -10.96 -1.03
CA ILE A 71 -5.25 -10.05 -0.88
C ILE A 71 -5.61 -8.60 -1.24
N TRP A 72 -6.34 -8.38 -2.34
CA TRP A 72 -6.68 -7.03 -2.79
C TRP A 72 -7.75 -6.39 -1.89
N THR A 73 -8.70 -7.18 -1.38
CA THR A 73 -9.68 -6.70 -0.41
C THR A 73 -9.04 -6.32 0.91
N LEU A 74 -8.13 -7.14 1.43
CA LEU A 74 -7.39 -6.84 2.67
C LEU A 74 -6.46 -5.63 2.51
N HIS A 75 -5.77 -5.50 1.36
CA HIS A 75 -4.98 -4.30 1.06
C HIS A 75 -5.84 -3.04 1.03
N LEU A 76 -7.02 -3.11 0.43
CA LEU A 76 -7.94 -1.99 0.43
C LEU A 76 -8.38 -1.66 1.86
N LEU A 77 -8.85 -2.63 2.65
CA LEU A 77 -9.23 -2.44 4.05
C LEU A 77 -8.10 -1.77 4.89
N ARG A 78 -6.85 -2.21 4.72
CA ARG A 78 -5.68 -1.57 5.33
C ARG A 78 -5.50 -0.11 4.88
N ARG A 79 -5.64 0.19 3.58
CA ARG A 79 -5.52 1.56 3.03
C ARG A 79 -6.68 2.48 3.43
N LEU A 80 -7.87 1.93 3.63
CA LEU A 80 -8.99 2.65 4.23
C LEU A 80 -8.69 3.05 5.68
N GLY A 81 -7.81 2.29 6.35
CA GLY A 81 -7.49 2.49 7.76
C GLY A 81 -8.49 1.82 8.67
N ILE A 82 -9.08 0.68 8.28
CA ILE A 82 -10.09 0.02 9.13
C ILE A 82 -9.51 -0.32 10.51
N ASP A 83 -10.30 -0.18 11.56
CA ASP A 83 -9.86 -0.61 12.89
C ASP A 83 -9.69 -2.15 12.93
N PRO A 84 -8.47 -2.69 13.15
CA PRO A 84 -8.24 -4.13 13.25
C PRO A 84 -8.98 -4.75 14.46
N ASP A 85 -9.26 -3.94 15.49
CA ASP A 85 -9.96 -4.37 16.70
C ASP A 85 -11.48 -4.18 16.64
N ALA A 86 -12.03 -3.70 15.52
CA ALA A 86 -13.48 -3.70 15.35
C ALA A 86 -13.99 -5.16 15.29
N PRO A 87 -15.11 -5.51 15.96
CA PRO A 87 -15.62 -6.88 16.00
C PRO A 87 -15.80 -7.51 14.61
N GLN A 88 -16.35 -6.76 13.66
CA GLN A 88 -16.57 -7.19 12.29
C GLN A 88 -15.25 -7.45 11.55
N THR A 89 -14.24 -6.60 11.77
CA THR A 89 -12.90 -6.79 11.21
C THR A 89 -12.26 -8.05 11.78
N ARG A 90 -12.24 -8.23 13.11
CA ARG A 90 -11.69 -9.45 13.73
C ARG A 90 -12.36 -10.72 13.24
N SER A 91 -13.69 -10.72 13.11
CA SER A 91 -14.41 -11.86 12.54
C SER A 91 -13.99 -12.15 11.11
N ALA A 92 -13.81 -11.11 10.28
CA ALA A 92 -13.41 -11.29 8.90
C ALA A 92 -11.97 -11.81 8.76
N ILE A 93 -11.04 -11.28 9.56
CA ILE A 93 -9.64 -11.73 9.61
C ILE A 93 -9.54 -13.16 10.15
N ALA A 94 -10.33 -13.53 11.17
CA ALA A 94 -10.37 -14.90 11.68
C ALA A 94 -10.78 -15.89 10.58
N ARG A 95 -11.78 -15.57 9.75
CA ARG A 95 -12.14 -16.43 8.62
C ARG A 95 -11.02 -16.57 7.59
N VAL A 96 -10.26 -15.50 7.33
CA VAL A 96 -9.08 -15.59 6.45
C VAL A 96 -8.03 -16.51 7.04
N ARG A 97 -7.66 -16.28 8.31
CA ARG A 97 -6.66 -17.10 9.02
C ARG A 97 -7.04 -18.58 9.04
N ASP A 98 -8.31 -18.87 9.30
CA ASP A 98 -8.78 -20.23 9.55
C ASP A 98 -9.21 -20.96 8.25
N GLY A 99 -9.52 -20.23 7.17
CA GLY A 99 -10.15 -20.80 5.96
C GLY A 99 -9.44 -20.53 4.63
N VAL A 100 -8.58 -19.52 4.53
CA VAL A 100 -7.94 -19.13 3.25
C VAL A 100 -6.54 -19.70 3.15
N VAL A 101 -6.28 -20.38 2.03
CA VAL A 101 -4.96 -20.94 1.69
C VAL A 101 -4.50 -20.50 0.31
N TRP A 102 -3.18 -20.51 0.12
CA TRP A 102 -2.53 -20.39 -1.19
C TRP A 102 -2.60 -21.74 -1.92
N ARG A 103 -3.54 -21.91 -2.85
CA ARG A 103 -3.91 -23.22 -3.40
C ARG A 103 -2.79 -23.84 -4.25
N GLU A 104 -2.05 -23.01 -4.97
CA GLU A 104 -0.94 -23.47 -5.82
C GLU A 104 0.38 -23.67 -5.05
N TRP A 105 0.45 -23.17 -3.82
CA TRP A 105 1.68 -23.11 -3.02
C TRP A 105 1.64 -24.01 -1.80
N GLY A 106 1.15 -25.24 -2.01
CA GLY A 106 1.12 -26.28 -0.97
C GLY A 106 0.08 -26.05 0.12
N GLU A 107 -1.02 -25.35 -0.22
CA GLU A 107 -2.11 -25.03 0.70
C GLU A 107 -1.63 -24.32 1.98
N LEU A 108 -0.58 -23.50 1.85
CA LEU A 108 -0.11 -22.68 2.96
C LEU A 108 -1.20 -21.72 3.43
N PRO A 109 -1.38 -21.51 4.75
CA PRO A 109 -2.32 -20.51 5.26
C PRO A 109 -2.01 -19.13 4.68
N PHE A 110 -3.04 -18.30 4.47
CA PHE A 110 -2.88 -17.01 3.79
C PHE A 110 -1.74 -16.15 4.35
N PHE A 111 -1.64 -16.01 5.69
CA PHE A 111 -0.61 -15.21 6.36
C PHE A 111 0.80 -15.83 6.37
N HIS A 112 0.98 -17.03 5.80
CA HIS A 112 2.31 -17.63 5.56
C HIS A 112 2.92 -17.17 4.23
N GLY A 113 2.17 -16.43 3.43
CA GLY A 113 2.60 -15.97 2.12
C GLY A 113 2.78 -17.11 1.12
N GLU A 114 3.33 -16.75 -0.03
CA GLU A 114 3.60 -17.63 -1.15
C GLU A 114 5.07 -17.52 -1.59
N VAL A 115 5.37 -17.46 -2.89
CA VAL A 115 6.75 -17.39 -3.39
C VAL A 115 7.15 -16.02 -3.92
N GLU A 116 6.23 -15.27 -4.56
CA GLU A 116 6.58 -13.98 -5.17
C GLU A 116 6.85 -12.89 -4.10
N GLU A 117 7.96 -12.16 -4.23
CA GLU A 117 8.42 -11.13 -3.30
C GLU A 117 7.38 -10.00 -3.14
N CYS A 118 6.77 -9.60 -4.26
CA CYS A 118 5.72 -8.60 -4.33
C CYS A 118 4.49 -9.01 -3.50
N VAL A 119 4.09 -10.28 -3.58
CA VAL A 119 2.96 -10.82 -2.84
C VAL A 119 3.30 -10.99 -1.37
N ASN A 120 4.47 -11.55 -1.08
CA ASN A 120 4.98 -11.74 0.28
C ASN A 120 5.15 -10.42 1.04
N GLY A 121 5.68 -9.38 0.41
CA GLY A 121 5.73 -8.02 0.98
C GLY A 121 4.33 -7.50 1.31
N GLY A 122 3.36 -7.73 0.43
CA GLY A 122 1.97 -7.40 0.66
C GLY A 122 1.37 -8.15 1.86
N VAL A 123 1.53 -9.47 1.91
CA VAL A 123 1.03 -10.31 3.01
C VAL A 123 1.66 -9.93 4.34
N LEU A 124 2.96 -9.63 4.38
CA LEU A 124 3.63 -9.16 5.60
C LEU A 124 3.03 -7.84 6.10
N ALA A 125 2.75 -6.91 5.19
CA ALA A 125 2.09 -5.64 5.53
C ALA A 125 0.68 -5.85 6.11
N LEU A 126 -0.04 -6.87 5.64
CA LEU A 126 -1.37 -7.25 6.14
C LEU A 126 -1.28 -7.95 7.49
N ALA A 127 -0.37 -8.90 7.64
CA ALA A 127 -0.12 -9.63 8.89
C ALA A 127 0.23 -8.66 10.03
N ALA A 128 1.14 -7.72 9.78
CA ALA A 128 1.51 -6.69 10.75
C ALA A 128 0.34 -5.77 11.10
N TYR A 129 -0.50 -5.40 10.12
CA TYR A 129 -1.64 -4.51 10.35
C TYR A 129 -2.78 -5.15 11.14
N PHE A 130 -3.07 -6.42 10.87
CA PHE A 130 -4.18 -7.15 11.49
C PHE A 130 -3.78 -8.00 12.70
N GLY A 131 -2.51 -7.96 13.11
CA GLY A 131 -2.00 -8.69 14.28
C GLY A 131 -1.82 -10.20 14.06
N GLU A 132 -1.69 -10.64 12.81
CA GLU A 132 -1.53 -12.04 12.40
C GLU A 132 -0.03 -12.38 12.18
N LEU A 133 0.81 -12.00 13.15
CA LEU A 133 2.26 -12.26 13.16
C LEU A 133 2.58 -13.61 13.82
N GLY A 134 3.70 -14.22 13.43
CA GLY A 134 4.20 -15.49 13.96
C GLY A 134 5.01 -16.26 12.92
N ALA A 135 4.89 -17.59 12.91
CA ALA A 135 5.65 -18.45 11.99
C ALA A 135 5.47 -18.08 10.49
N GLY A 136 4.31 -17.54 10.11
CA GLY A 136 4.05 -17.03 8.76
C GLY A 136 4.90 -15.80 8.42
N SER A 137 4.91 -14.78 9.30
CA SER A 137 5.75 -13.60 9.10
C SER A 137 7.24 -13.94 9.17
N ASP A 138 7.65 -14.86 10.05
CA ASP A 138 9.06 -15.29 10.16
C ASP A 138 9.54 -15.92 8.85
N ARG A 139 8.71 -16.81 8.26
CA ARG A 139 8.97 -17.42 6.95
C ARG A 139 9.10 -16.36 5.86
N ILE A 140 8.16 -15.41 5.80
CA ILE A 140 8.18 -14.37 4.78
C ILE A 140 9.45 -13.52 4.91
N ILE A 141 9.81 -13.10 6.12
CA ILE A 141 11.01 -12.29 6.38
C ILE A 141 12.27 -13.06 5.97
N GLU A 142 12.42 -14.32 6.39
CA GLU A 142 13.57 -15.15 6.02
C GLU A 142 13.76 -15.20 4.50
N ARG A 143 12.66 -15.41 3.75
CA ARG A 143 12.67 -15.40 2.29
C ARG A 143 13.08 -14.06 1.70
N LEU A 144 12.42 -12.98 2.10
CA LEU A 144 12.69 -11.65 1.57
C LEU A 144 14.13 -11.20 1.85
N LEU A 145 14.70 -11.55 3.01
CA LEU A 145 16.10 -11.27 3.31
C LEU A 145 17.06 -12.09 2.42
N HIS A 146 16.70 -13.33 2.09
CA HIS A 146 17.49 -14.19 1.21
C HIS A 146 17.40 -13.79 -0.27
N GLU A 147 16.22 -13.34 -0.70
CA GLU A 147 15.88 -13.03 -2.10
C GLU A 147 16.27 -11.59 -2.50
N GLN A 148 16.78 -10.77 -1.56
CA GLN A 148 17.25 -9.42 -1.85
C GLN A 148 18.42 -9.43 -2.84
N LEU A 149 18.26 -8.70 -3.95
CA LEU A 149 19.24 -8.66 -5.03
C LEU A 149 20.43 -7.75 -4.70
N ALA A 150 21.53 -7.94 -5.45
CA ALA A 150 22.77 -7.20 -5.24
C ALA A 150 22.66 -5.68 -5.45
N ASP A 151 21.62 -5.20 -6.13
CA ASP A 151 21.33 -3.77 -6.27
C ASP A 151 20.37 -3.23 -5.20
N GLY A 152 20.05 -4.03 -4.18
CA GLY A 152 19.34 -3.66 -2.96
C GLY A 152 17.84 -3.88 -2.99
N GLY A 153 17.21 -4.05 -4.15
CA GLY A 153 15.77 -4.28 -4.25
C GLY A 153 15.38 -5.76 -4.36
N TRP A 154 14.17 -5.99 -4.87
CA TRP A 154 13.60 -7.31 -5.12
C TRP A 154 12.98 -7.39 -6.52
N ASN A 155 12.81 -8.61 -7.04
CA ASN A 155 12.08 -8.85 -8.29
C ASN A 155 11.36 -10.20 -8.27
N CYS A 156 10.08 -10.24 -8.65
CA CYS A 156 9.29 -11.47 -8.80
C CYS A 156 9.71 -12.31 -10.02
N GLU A 157 10.51 -11.76 -10.94
CA GLU A 157 11.20 -12.55 -11.97
C GLU A 157 12.37 -13.34 -11.35
N PRO A 158 12.48 -14.66 -11.61
CA PRO A 158 13.61 -15.46 -11.15
C PRO A 158 14.97 -14.86 -11.56
N ILE A 159 16.02 -15.14 -10.77
CA ILE A 159 17.36 -14.59 -11.00
C ILE A 159 17.93 -14.98 -12.38
N GLU A 160 17.50 -16.12 -12.92
CA GLU A 160 17.84 -16.59 -14.27
C GLU A 160 17.24 -15.71 -15.37
N GLU A 161 16.12 -15.04 -15.10
CA GLU A 161 15.44 -14.13 -16.01
C GLU A 161 15.91 -12.68 -15.81
N SER A 162 16.11 -12.26 -14.56
CA SER A 162 16.52 -10.90 -14.24
C SER A 162 17.39 -10.81 -12.99
N THR A 163 18.58 -10.22 -13.17
CA THR A 163 19.49 -9.87 -12.07
C THR A 163 19.27 -8.44 -11.56
N ARG A 164 18.18 -7.80 -11.97
CA ARG A 164 17.85 -6.41 -11.62
C ARG A 164 16.55 -6.39 -10.84
N SER A 165 16.54 -5.62 -9.76
CA SER A 165 15.32 -5.40 -9.01
C SER A 165 14.28 -4.65 -9.84
N SER A 166 13.00 -4.88 -9.55
CA SER A 166 11.88 -4.14 -10.12
C SER A 166 11.26 -3.19 -9.09
N PHE A 167 10.76 -2.05 -9.55
CA PHE A 167 10.15 -1.05 -8.66
C PHE A 167 8.87 -1.58 -8.00
N ASP A 168 8.05 -2.33 -8.74
CA ASP A 168 6.78 -2.89 -8.24
C ASP A 168 7.01 -3.88 -7.10
N SER A 169 7.95 -4.81 -7.26
CA SER A 169 8.29 -5.77 -6.19
C SER A 169 8.95 -5.05 -5.01
N THR A 170 9.91 -4.18 -5.29
CA THR A 170 10.64 -3.45 -4.24
C THR A 170 9.71 -2.62 -3.37
N ILE A 171 8.77 -1.85 -3.93
CA ILE A 171 7.86 -1.05 -3.10
C ILE A 171 6.92 -1.91 -2.24
N CYS A 172 6.48 -3.07 -2.74
CA CYS A 172 5.62 -3.98 -1.98
C CYS A 172 6.38 -4.59 -0.80
N VAL A 173 7.64 -4.99 -1.00
CA VAL A 173 8.50 -5.50 0.07
C VAL A 173 8.81 -4.42 1.10
N LEU A 174 9.18 -3.21 0.67
CA LEU A 174 9.42 -2.08 1.55
C LEU A 174 8.22 -1.76 2.44
N GLU A 175 7.00 -1.70 1.87
CA GLU A 175 5.76 -1.49 2.63
C GLU A 175 5.52 -2.60 3.69
N GLY A 176 5.92 -3.84 3.39
CA GLY A 176 5.85 -4.98 4.31
C GLY A 176 6.84 -4.90 5.46
N LEU A 177 8.13 -4.71 5.15
CA LEU A 177 9.20 -4.63 6.15
C LEU A 177 8.98 -3.44 7.10
N LEU A 178 8.58 -2.28 6.57
CA LEU A 178 8.27 -1.10 7.39
C LEU A 178 7.08 -1.35 8.32
N ALA A 179 6.03 -2.02 7.83
CA ALA A 179 4.86 -2.35 8.66
C ALA A 179 5.24 -3.32 9.79
N TYR A 180 6.08 -4.31 9.51
CA TYR A 180 6.59 -5.25 10.51
C TYR A 180 7.43 -4.55 11.58
N GLU A 181 8.40 -3.71 11.19
CA GLU A 181 9.25 -2.96 12.12
C GLU A 181 8.44 -2.08 13.09
N ARG A 182 7.35 -1.47 12.59
CA ARG A 182 6.47 -0.65 13.42
C ARG A 182 5.60 -1.47 14.36
N ALA A 183 5.24 -2.70 13.99
CA ALA A 183 4.41 -3.59 14.79
C ALA A 183 5.23 -4.37 15.83
N VAL A 184 6.53 -4.55 15.64
CA VAL A 184 7.39 -5.39 16.49
C VAL A 184 8.51 -4.55 17.11
N PRO A 185 8.41 -4.17 18.40
CA PRO A 185 9.39 -3.31 19.07
C PRO A 185 10.85 -3.79 19.02
N ASP A 186 11.06 -5.10 18.96
CA ASP A 186 12.39 -5.74 18.91
C ASP A 186 12.62 -6.47 17.57
N ALA A 187 12.11 -5.90 16.47
CA ALA A 187 12.33 -6.46 15.13
C ALA A 187 13.83 -6.68 14.86
N PRO A 188 14.22 -7.80 14.23
CA PRO A 188 15.62 -8.08 13.97
C PRO A 188 16.29 -6.96 13.14
N PRO A 189 17.50 -6.49 13.51
CA PRO A 189 18.14 -5.34 12.85
C PRO A 189 18.41 -5.55 11.36
N GLU A 190 18.53 -6.81 10.91
CA GLU A 190 18.62 -7.20 9.50
C GLU A 190 17.41 -6.78 8.68
N VAL A 191 16.20 -6.73 9.25
CA VAL A 191 14.99 -6.25 8.59
C VAL A 191 15.16 -4.79 8.19
N ALA A 192 15.53 -3.95 9.16
CA ALA A 192 15.76 -2.54 8.93
C ALA A 192 16.95 -2.28 7.99
N ALA A 193 18.02 -3.11 8.08
CA ALA A 193 19.16 -3.02 7.18
C ALA A 193 18.78 -3.34 5.74
N SER A 194 18.02 -4.43 5.53
CA SER A 194 17.52 -4.84 4.22
C SER A 194 16.56 -3.81 3.64
N ARG A 195 15.61 -3.30 4.43
CA ARG A 195 14.70 -2.22 4.01
C ARG A 195 15.47 -0.99 3.52
N ARG A 196 16.50 -0.54 4.25
CA ARG A 196 17.32 0.62 3.84
C ARG A 196 18.06 0.40 2.51
N LEU A 197 18.49 -0.82 2.20
CA LEU A 197 19.09 -1.14 0.90
C LEU A 197 18.06 -1.02 -0.24
N GLY A 198 16.82 -1.46 -0.01
CA GLY A 198 15.73 -1.29 -0.97
C GLY A 198 15.28 0.16 -1.14
N GLU A 199 15.32 0.94 -0.07
CA GLU A 199 15.12 2.39 -0.12
C GLU A 199 16.18 3.06 -0.98
N GLU A 200 17.46 2.72 -0.78
CA GLU A 200 18.57 3.24 -1.57
C GLU A 200 18.42 2.86 -3.06
N TYR A 201 17.95 1.65 -3.37
CA TYR A 201 17.62 1.26 -4.75
C TYR A 201 16.66 2.26 -5.42
N LEU A 202 15.60 2.70 -4.72
CA LEU A 202 14.66 3.69 -5.24
C LEU A 202 15.25 5.10 -5.26
N LEU A 203 16.00 5.49 -4.22
CA LEU A 203 16.56 6.84 -4.07
C LEU A 203 17.66 7.15 -5.08
N GLU A 204 18.56 6.21 -5.38
CA GLU A 204 19.57 6.36 -6.46
C GLU A 204 18.94 6.59 -7.83
N ARG A 205 17.66 6.24 -7.98
CA ARG A 205 16.86 6.36 -9.20
C ARG A 205 15.91 7.56 -9.16
N GLY A 206 16.03 8.44 -8.16
CA GLY A 206 15.13 9.57 -7.96
C GLY A 206 13.65 9.14 -7.92
N LEU A 207 13.39 7.92 -7.44
CA LEU A 207 12.10 7.24 -7.37
C LEU A 207 11.41 6.88 -8.71
N PHE A 208 11.84 7.35 -9.88
CA PHE A 208 11.15 7.02 -11.13
C PHE A 208 12.04 7.01 -12.38
N ARG A 209 13.34 7.23 -12.24
CA ARG A 209 14.30 7.34 -13.34
C ARG A 209 15.16 6.09 -13.50
N ARG A 210 15.60 5.83 -14.73
CA ARG A 210 16.61 4.82 -15.01
C ARG A 210 17.95 5.34 -14.53
N ARG A 211 18.69 4.54 -13.77
CA ARG A 211 20.05 4.90 -13.32
C ARG A 211 21.00 5.18 -14.49
N SER A 212 20.83 4.50 -15.61
CA SER A 212 21.72 4.61 -16.77
C SER A 212 21.47 5.84 -17.65
N THR A 213 20.22 6.29 -17.79
CA THR A 213 19.85 7.37 -18.73
C THR A 213 19.28 8.61 -18.06
N GLY A 214 18.80 8.51 -16.81
CA GLY A 214 18.06 9.58 -16.13
C GLY A 214 16.62 9.77 -16.65
N GLU A 215 16.21 9.02 -17.68
CA GLU A 215 14.85 9.05 -18.22
C GLU A 215 13.86 8.28 -17.33
N ILE A 216 12.57 8.57 -17.48
CA ILE A 216 11.51 7.84 -16.76
C ILE A 216 11.57 6.35 -17.11
N VAL A 217 11.52 5.47 -16.09
CA VAL A 217 11.61 4.02 -16.28
C VAL A 217 10.43 3.49 -17.09
N LEU A 218 9.21 3.82 -16.67
CA LEU A 218 7.97 3.51 -17.37
C LEU A 218 7.02 4.71 -17.31
N PRO A 219 6.34 5.09 -18.41
CA PRO A 219 5.39 6.20 -18.41
C PRO A 219 4.31 6.10 -17.32
N ARG A 220 3.87 4.87 -17.00
CA ARG A 220 2.85 4.64 -15.96
C ARG A 220 3.27 5.09 -14.55
N TYR A 221 4.56 5.29 -14.27
CA TYR A 221 5.00 5.75 -12.95
C TYR A 221 4.56 7.19 -12.66
N ALA A 222 4.25 7.97 -13.70
CA ALA A 222 3.65 9.29 -13.57
C ALA A 222 2.11 9.25 -13.50
N THR A 223 1.48 8.08 -13.68
CA THR A 223 0.01 7.92 -13.64
C THR A 223 -0.44 7.54 -12.24
N LEU A 224 -0.96 8.51 -11.49
CA LEU A 224 -1.32 8.34 -10.07
C LEU A 224 -2.60 7.53 -9.92
N LYS A 225 -2.55 6.36 -9.28
CA LYS A 225 -3.70 5.44 -9.24
C LYS A 225 -4.08 5.06 -7.82
N PHE A 226 -5.38 4.84 -7.61
CA PHE A 226 -5.88 4.25 -6.38
C PHE A 226 -7.04 3.29 -6.66
N PRO A 227 -7.09 2.11 -6.01
CA PRO A 227 -5.99 1.50 -5.27
C PRO A 227 -4.83 1.09 -6.20
N PRO A 228 -3.56 1.08 -5.72
CA PRO A 228 -2.41 0.79 -6.58
C PRO A 228 -2.18 -0.73 -6.81
N TYR A 229 -2.81 -1.61 -6.04
CA TYR A 229 -2.50 -3.05 -6.02
C TYR A 229 -0.99 -3.30 -5.82
N TRP A 230 -0.35 -4.17 -6.63
CA TRP A 230 1.12 -4.32 -6.61
C TRP A 230 1.86 -3.22 -7.38
N THR A 231 1.14 -2.40 -8.15
CA THR A 231 1.78 -1.51 -9.12
C THR A 231 2.44 -0.32 -8.45
N TYR A 232 3.55 0.10 -9.05
CA TYR A 232 4.31 1.28 -8.70
C TYR A 232 3.78 2.52 -9.42
N ASP A 233 3.63 3.60 -8.64
CA ASP A 233 3.57 4.97 -9.12
C ASP A 233 4.38 5.87 -8.17
N VAL A 234 4.80 7.04 -8.66
CA VAL A 234 5.66 7.95 -7.92
C VAL A 234 5.03 8.44 -6.61
N LEU A 235 3.70 8.60 -6.56
CA LEU A 235 3.01 9.10 -5.38
C LEU A 235 2.91 8.00 -4.30
N ARG A 236 2.74 6.73 -4.67
CA ARG A 236 2.84 5.60 -3.73
C ARG A 236 4.21 5.57 -3.06
N SER A 237 5.27 5.75 -3.82
CA SER A 237 6.64 5.76 -3.30
C SER A 237 6.89 6.94 -2.36
N LEU A 238 6.47 8.14 -2.74
CA LEU A 238 6.59 9.32 -1.87
C LEU A 238 5.78 9.17 -0.58
N ASP A 239 4.56 8.61 -0.65
CA ASP A 239 3.74 8.35 0.53
C ASP A 239 4.37 7.27 1.43
N TYR A 240 5.07 6.29 0.86
CA TYR A 240 5.91 5.36 1.62
C TYR A 240 7.06 6.08 2.34
N PHE A 241 7.86 6.90 1.64
CA PHE A 241 9.01 7.58 2.25
C PHE A 241 8.59 8.55 3.36
N ARG A 242 7.43 9.21 3.21
CA ARG A 242 6.81 10.00 4.26
C ARG A 242 6.52 9.20 5.54
N LEU A 243 6.16 7.92 5.40
CA LEU A 243 5.97 7.05 6.55
C LEU A 243 7.32 6.51 7.06
N ALA A 244 8.29 6.27 6.19
CA ALA A 244 9.57 5.70 6.59
C ALA A 244 10.43 6.66 7.42
N ASP A 245 10.35 7.97 7.16
CA ASP A 245 11.18 8.99 7.82
C ASP A 245 10.44 10.33 7.96
N ASP A 246 10.63 11.00 9.10
CA ASP A 246 10.09 12.34 9.35
C ASP A 246 10.75 13.40 8.47
N ARG A 247 12.00 13.18 8.05
CA ARG A 247 12.77 14.12 7.22
C ARG A 247 12.88 13.61 5.78
N PRO A 248 12.48 14.41 4.76
CA PRO A 248 12.62 14.01 3.37
C PRO A 248 14.10 13.94 2.94
N ASP A 249 14.48 12.82 2.32
CA ASP A 249 15.77 12.72 1.61
C ASP A 249 15.76 13.70 0.41
N PRO A 250 16.79 14.55 0.24
CA PRO A 250 16.83 15.52 -0.85
C PRO A 250 16.66 14.94 -2.26
N ARG A 251 16.98 13.65 -2.46
CA ARG A 251 16.87 12.95 -3.75
C ARG A 251 15.43 12.72 -4.20
N VAL A 252 14.44 12.91 -3.33
CA VAL A 252 13.02 12.81 -3.69
C VAL A 252 12.47 14.08 -4.36
N ALA A 253 13.25 15.17 -4.43
CA ALA A 253 12.79 16.47 -4.92
C ALA A 253 12.18 16.41 -6.33
N ASP A 254 12.85 15.78 -7.30
CA ASP A 254 12.34 15.59 -8.66
C ASP A 254 10.99 14.86 -8.70
N ALA A 255 10.81 13.87 -7.82
CA ALA A 255 9.58 13.10 -7.73
C ALA A 255 8.45 13.94 -7.15
N VAL A 256 8.76 14.78 -6.16
CA VAL A 256 7.81 15.77 -5.61
C VAL A 256 7.44 16.80 -6.68
N GLU A 257 8.40 17.32 -7.45
CA GLU A 257 8.12 18.25 -8.55
C GLU A 257 7.21 17.64 -9.61
N LEU A 258 7.41 16.36 -9.95
CA LEU A 258 6.50 15.62 -10.83
C LEU A 258 5.08 15.58 -10.25
N VAL A 259 4.90 15.35 -8.95
CA VAL A 259 3.57 15.42 -8.32
C VAL A 259 3.01 16.84 -8.34
N VAL A 260 3.79 17.87 -8.03
CA VAL A 260 3.35 19.28 -8.05
C VAL A 260 2.89 19.70 -9.44
N SER A 261 3.62 19.31 -10.49
CA SER A 261 3.26 19.63 -11.88
C SER A 261 1.92 19.04 -12.35
N GLN A 262 1.39 18.05 -11.63
CA GLN A 262 0.08 17.44 -11.90
C GLN A 262 -1.06 18.04 -11.07
N ARG A 263 -0.77 19.03 -10.20
CA ARG A 263 -1.80 19.73 -9.43
C ARG A 263 -2.66 20.57 -10.36
N GLY A 264 -3.96 20.34 -10.37
CA GLY A 264 -4.92 21.17 -11.08
C GLY A 264 -5.07 22.56 -10.47
N ASP A 265 -5.65 23.49 -11.24
CA ASP A 265 -5.91 24.87 -10.79
C ASP A 265 -6.83 24.93 -9.56
N ASP A 266 -7.63 23.90 -9.33
CA ASP A 266 -8.50 23.72 -8.16
C ASP A 266 -7.80 23.09 -6.96
N GLY A 267 -6.49 22.84 -7.06
CA GLY A 267 -5.66 22.24 -6.02
C GLY A 267 -5.79 20.72 -5.90
N ARG A 268 -6.43 20.04 -6.86
CA ARG A 268 -6.72 18.59 -6.83
C ARG A 268 -5.88 17.83 -7.85
N TRP A 269 -5.80 16.52 -7.66
CA TRP A 269 -5.13 15.60 -8.59
C TRP A 269 -6.15 14.67 -9.23
N LEU A 270 -5.98 14.39 -10.51
CA LEU A 270 -6.87 13.51 -11.26
C LEU A 270 -6.59 12.04 -10.94
N ALA A 271 -7.61 11.19 -11.04
CA ALA A 271 -7.45 9.74 -11.07
C ALA A 271 -6.76 9.32 -12.38
N GLY A 272 -5.72 8.50 -12.27
CA GLY A 272 -5.14 7.79 -13.40
C GLY A 272 -5.99 6.60 -13.84
N THR A 273 -5.68 6.03 -15.01
CA THR A 273 -6.34 4.82 -15.53
C THR A 273 -6.33 3.70 -14.48
N PRO A 274 -7.48 3.20 -14.00
CA PRO A 274 -7.50 2.07 -13.08
C PRO A 274 -6.74 0.87 -13.63
N TRP A 275 -6.14 0.06 -12.76
CA TRP A 275 -5.57 -1.21 -13.21
C TRP A 275 -6.69 -2.15 -13.68
N ASN A 276 -6.41 -2.98 -14.68
CA ASN A 276 -7.41 -3.90 -15.22
C ASN A 276 -7.89 -4.89 -14.16
N GLY A 277 -9.13 -5.33 -14.32
CA GLY A 277 -9.74 -6.31 -13.43
C GLY A 277 -11.19 -6.05 -13.07
N GLN A 278 -11.83 -7.08 -12.51
CA GLN A 278 -13.13 -6.92 -11.87
C GLN A 278 -12.95 -6.38 -10.46
N VAL A 279 -13.76 -5.40 -10.07
CA VAL A 279 -13.84 -4.86 -8.70
C VAL A 279 -15.26 -5.06 -8.18
N PHE A 280 -15.43 -5.09 -6.85
CA PHE A 280 -16.77 -5.07 -6.26
C PHE A 280 -17.49 -3.74 -6.54
N PHE A 281 -16.77 -2.65 -6.37
CA PHE A 281 -17.22 -1.29 -6.64
C PHE A 281 -16.01 -0.34 -6.70
N ALA A 282 -16.16 0.81 -7.36
CA ALA A 282 -15.15 1.85 -7.38
C ALA A 282 -15.07 2.55 -5.99
N VAL A 283 -13.84 2.80 -5.54
CA VAL A 283 -13.52 3.54 -4.31
C VAL A 283 -12.76 4.83 -4.59
N ASP A 284 -12.67 5.22 -5.85
CA ASP A 284 -12.10 6.49 -6.30
C ASP A 284 -12.82 6.98 -7.57
N ALA A 285 -12.48 8.18 -8.01
CA ALA A 285 -13.02 8.79 -9.21
C ALA A 285 -12.63 8.02 -10.50
N PRO A 286 -13.45 8.10 -11.56
CA PRO A 286 -13.06 7.65 -12.89
C PRO A 286 -11.79 8.34 -13.40
N GLU A 287 -11.11 7.71 -14.36
CA GLU A 287 -9.93 8.28 -15.00
C GLU A 287 -10.18 9.71 -15.52
N GLY A 288 -9.25 10.62 -15.23
CA GLY A 288 -9.31 12.01 -15.66
C GLY A 288 -10.22 12.90 -14.82
N GLU A 289 -10.94 12.36 -13.82
CA GLU A 289 -11.72 13.14 -12.87
C GLU A 289 -10.94 13.40 -11.57
N PRO A 290 -11.25 14.46 -10.80
CA PRO A 290 -10.59 14.73 -9.52
C PRO A 290 -10.70 13.56 -8.51
N SER A 291 -9.56 12.98 -8.16
CA SER A 291 -9.42 11.86 -7.22
C SER A 291 -9.22 12.36 -5.80
N ARG A 292 -10.07 11.91 -4.88
CA ARG A 292 -9.90 12.24 -3.45
C ARG A 292 -8.67 11.52 -2.87
N TRP A 293 -8.39 10.30 -3.30
CA TRP A 293 -7.24 9.54 -2.83
C TRP A 293 -5.90 10.10 -3.31
N ASN A 294 -5.80 10.50 -4.58
CA ASN A 294 -4.60 11.14 -5.10
C ASN A 294 -4.40 12.51 -4.45
N THR A 295 -5.48 13.28 -4.29
CA THR A 295 -5.40 14.59 -3.64
C THR A 295 -4.96 14.47 -2.18
N LEU A 296 -5.56 13.57 -1.39
CA LEU A 296 -5.16 13.32 0.00
C LEU A 296 -3.68 12.91 0.10
N ARG A 297 -3.25 11.92 -0.68
CA ARG A 297 -1.85 11.45 -0.67
C ARG A 297 -0.87 12.54 -1.10
N ALA A 298 -1.20 13.30 -2.15
CA ALA A 298 -0.35 14.39 -2.61
C ALA A 298 -0.22 15.49 -1.55
N LEU A 299 -1.32 15.90 -0.90
CA LEU A 299 -1.27 16.90 0.17
C LEU A 299 -0.43 16.44 1.37
N ARG A 300 -0.52 15.16 1.75
CA ARG A 300 0.35 14.58 2.80
C ARG A 300 1.82 14.64 2.44
N VAL A 301 2.16 14.23 1.22
CA VAL A 301 3.54 14.25 0.72
C VAL A 301 4.09 15.68 0.69
N LEU A 302 3.29 16.64 0.24
CA LEU A 302 3.73 18.03 0.14
C LEU A 302 3.88 18.68 1.51
N ARG A 303 2.95 18.42 2.43
CA ARG A 303 3.06 18.85 3.83
C ARG A 303 4.31 18.26 4.51
N TRP A 304 4.67 17.01 4.23
CA TRP A 304 5.90 16.38 4.72
C TRP A 304 7.15 17.00 4.10
N PHE A 305 7.15 17.20 2.78
CA PHE A 305 8.30 17.74 2.06
C PHE A 305 8.60 19.20 2.43
N ASP A 306 7.58 20.00 2.72
CA ASP A 306 7.71 21.41 3.12
C ASP A 306 8.28 21.59 4.54
N GLN A 307 8.36 20.53 5.36
CA GLN A 307 8.96 20.55 6.70
C GLN A 307 10.51 20.40 6.69
N ARG A 308 11.12 20.31 5.51
CA ARG A 308 12.57 20.09 5.31
C ARG A 308 13.49 21.14 5.92
#